data_AF-A0A7S4VCG5-F1
#
_entry.id   AF-A0A7S4VCG5-F1
#
_cell.length_a   1.000
_cell.length_b   1.000
_cell.length_c   1.000
_cell.angle_alpha   90.00
_cell.angle_beta   90.00
_cell.angle_gamma   90.00
#
_symmetry.space_group_name_H-M   'P 1'
#
loop_
_entity.id
_entity.type
_entity.pdbx_description
1 polymer ?
#
loop_
_entity_poly.entity_id
_entity_poly.type
_entity_poly.pdbx_seq_one_letter_code
_entity_poly.pdbx_strand_id
1 'polypeptide(L)'
;VWFGKATQRFSMPVFARYVRILPQKWNGHIAMRSGMLVCQECDSGTVLLNPGECQRRYSSVFNGSRPGLQHSHSMLGSKQAWSPAKFKDEYMQVDLGRVHLVSGIVTQGHQSQNHWVTKYAVRCSEDGKSWNEVGPVFVGNLDADSPVTNTLPYAVMAR
;
A
#
# COMPACT_ATOMS: atom_id res chain seq x y z
N VAL A 1 9.33 -39.22 -30.00
CA VAL A 1 10.04 -38.08 -29.38
C VAL A 1 9.04 -37.35 -28.50
N TRP A 2 9.22 -37.38 -27.18
CA TRP A 2 8.31 -36.69 -26.25
C TRP A 2 8.65 -35.19 -26.25
N PHE A 3 7.79 -34.36 -26.84
CA PHE A 3 7.85 -32.91 -26.70
C PHE A 3 7.04 -32.50 -25.48
N GLY A 4 7.63 -32.65 -24.29
CA GLY A 4 7.01 -32.22 -23.04
C GLY A 4 7.47 -30.82 -22.63
N LYS A 5 6.53 -29.96 -22.23
CA LYS A 5 6.86 -28.73 -21.51
C LYS A 5 7.41 -29.09 -20.13
N ALA A 6 8.65 -28.71 -19.83
CA ALA A 6 9.18 -28.80 -18.48
C ALA A 6 8.45 -27.79 -17.57
N THR A 7 7.89 -28.28 -16.46
CA THR A 7 7.21 -27.46 -15.46
C THR A 7 7.84 -27.73 -14.09
N GLN A 8 8.38 -26.69 -13.46
CA GLN A 8 8.92 -26.75 -12.11
C GLN A 8 8.05 -25.90 -11.17
N ARG A 9 7.78 -26.43 -9.97
CA ARG A 9 7.10 -25.70 -8.89
C ARG A 9 8.02 -25.63 -7.68
N PHE A 10 7.89 -24.56 -6.90
CA PHE A 10 8.46 -24.50 -5.57
C PHE A 10 7.66 -25.40 -4.62
N SER A 11 8.33 -25.98 -3.62
CA SER A 11 7.66 -26.71 -2.54
C SER A 11 6.72 -25.81 -1.74
N MET A 12 7.06 -24.52 -1.66
CA MET A 12 6.21 -23.46 -1.12
C MET A 12 6.28 -22.24 -2.06
N PRO A 13 5.14 -21.67 -2.50
CA PRO A 13 5.14 -20.44 -3.29
C PRO A 13 5.86 -19.31 -2.54
N VAL A 14 6.53 -18.44 -3.30
CA VAL A 14 7.25 -17.28 -2.76
C VAL A 14 6.67 -16.00 -3.37
N PHE A 15 6.53 -14.96 -2.55
CA PHE A 15 6.19 -13.63 -3.02
C PHE A 15 7.42 -12.98 -3.65
N ALA A 16 7.33 -12.58 -4.92
CA ALA A 16 8.43 -11.93 -5.62
C ALA A 16 7.92 -10.97 -6.70
N ARG A 17 8.58 -9.81 -6.83
CA ARG A 17 8.34 -8.84 -7.92
C ARG A 17 9.22 -9.11 -9.15
N TYR A 18 10.44 -9.58 -8.92
CA TYR A 18 11.42 -9.82 -9.98
C TYR A 18 11.95 -11.25 -9.86
N VAL A 19 11.92 -11.99 -10.97
CA VAL A 19 12.47 -13.35 -11.07
C VAL A 19 13.68 -13.31 -11.99
N ARG A 20 14.85 -13.73 -11.48
CA ARG A 20 16.06 -13.88 -12.27
C ARG A 20 16.39 -15.36 -12.40
N ILE A 21 16.46 -15.86 -13.64
CA ILE A 21 16.88 -17.24 -13.93
C ILE A 21 18.37 -17.19 -14.28
N LEU A 22 19.19 -17.97 -13.56
CA LEU A 22 20.65 -18.03 -13.72
C LEU A 22 21.05 -19.40 -14.28
N PRO A 23 21.26 -19.54 -15.61
CA PRO A 23 21.64 -20.83 -16.21
C PRO A 23 22.94 -21.37 -15.60
N GLN A 24 22.92 -22.60 -15.08
CA GLN A 24 24.10 -23.25 -14.48
C GLN A 24 24.78 -24.26 -15.42
N LYS A 25 24.00 -24.89 -16.32
CA LYS A 25 24.47 -25.90 -17.28
C LYS A 25 23.59 -25.85 -18.53
N TRP A 26 24.18 -26.05 -19.71
CA TRP A 26 23.50 -26.02 -21.00
C TRP A 26 24.13 -27.03 -21.98
N ASN A 27 23.52 -27.20 -23.15
CA ASN A 27 24.02 -28.02 -24.24
C ASN A 27 24.30 -27.14 -25.47
N GLY A 28 25.55 -27.07 -25.91
CA GLY A 28 25.98 -26.18 -27.00
C GLY A 28 26.00 -24.70 -26.59
N HIS A 29 24.85 -24.03 -26.66
CA HIS A 29 24.69 -22.62 -26.30
C HIS A 29 23.56 -22.40 -25.30
N ILE A 30 23.66 -21.34 -24.49
CA ILE A 30 22.58 -20.94 -23.59
C ILE A 30 21.43 -20.37 -24.42
N ALA A 31 20.31 -21.07 -24.42
CA ALA A 31 19.07 -20.62 -25.07
C ALA A 31 17.87 -21.12 -24.27
N MET A 32 16.90 -20.25 -24.00
CA MET A 32 15.68 -20.62 -23.26
C MET A 32 14.47 -19.76 -23.63
N ARG A 33 13.27 -20.35 -23.51
CA ARG A 33 11.97 -19.65 -23.48
C ARG A 33 11.33 -19.95 -22.13
N SER A 34 10.75 -18.97 -21.46
CA SER A 34 10.18 -19.17 -20.13
C SER A 34 8.86 -18.43 -19.94
N GLY A 35 8.05 -18.92 -19.01
CA GLY A 35 6.85 -18.28 -18.50
C GLY A 35 6.69 -18.64 -17.02
N MET A 36 6.11 -17.73 -16.23
CA MET A 36 5.97 -17.92 -14.78
C MET A 36 4.57 -18.45 -14.45
N LEU A 37 4.50 -19.44 -13.56
CA LEU A 37 3.24 -19.81 -12.92
C LEU A 37 3.06 -18.92 -11.69
N VAL A 38 2.03 -18.09 -11.71
CA VAL A 38 1.70 -17.15 -10.62
C VAL A 38 0.35 -17.55 -10.01
N CYS A 39 0.25 -17.48 -8.68
CA CYS A 39 -1.05 -17.49 -8.03
C CYS A 39 -1.57 -16.05 -8.03
N GLN A 40 -2.78 -15.85 -8.53
CA GLN A 40 -3.37 -14.53 -8.59
C GLN A 40 -4.20 -14.29 -7.33
N GLU A 41 -3.57 -13.84 -6.25
CA GLU A 41 -4.30 -13.10 -5.22
C GLU A 41 -4.51 -11.66 -5.69
N CYS A 42 -5.23 -11.48 -6.82
CA CYS A 42 -5.54 -10.17 -7.40
C CYS A 42 -6.69 -10.20 -8.44
N ASP A 43 -7.50 -11.27 -8.52
CA ASP A 43 -8.59 -11.37 -9.52
C ASP A 43 -9.98 -11.02 -8.96
N SER A 44 -10.07 -10.78 -7.66
CA SER A 44 -11.23 -10.13 -7.05
C SER A 44 -10.82 -8.68 -6.89
N GLY A 45 -11.38 -7.77 -7.70
CA GLY A 45 -10.93 -6.38 -7.81
C GLY A 45 -10.68 -5.66 -6.47
N THR A 46 -9.89 -4.58 -6.53
CA THR A 46 -9.51 -3.81 -5.33
C THR A 46 -10.74 -3.30 -4.58
N VAL A 47 -10.87 -3.69 -3.31
CA VAL A 47 -11.87 -3.13 -2.40
C VAL A 47 -11.23 -1.99 -1.61
N LEU A 48 -11.84 -0.81 -1.66
CA LEU A 48 -11.43 0.31 -0.80
C LEU A 48 -11.89 0.04 0.64
N LEU A 49 -10.92 -0.16 1.55
CA LEU A 49 -11.19 -0.19 2.98
C LEU A 49 -11.09 1.23 3.54
N ASN A 50 -12.12 1.67 4.25
CA ASN A 50 -12.14 2.95 4.97
C ASN A 50 -12.44 2.69 6.47
N PRO A 51 -11.50 2.13 7.25
CA PRO A 51 -11.71 1.82 8.66
C PRO A 51 -12.16 3.05 9.46
N GLY A 52 -12.98 2.81 10.49
CA GLY A 52 -13.48 3.88 11.36
C GLY A 52 -12.38 4.56 12.16
N GLU A 53 -12.66 5.73 12.74
CA GLU A 53 -11.68 6.52 13.49
C GLU A 53 -11.05 5.79 14.68
N CYS A 54 -11.75 4.82 15.30
CA CYS A 54 -11.19 4.01 16.38
C CYS A 54 -10.06 3.06 15.91
N GLN A 55 -9.97 2.80 14.61
CA GLN A 55 -8.90 2.02 13.99
C GLN A 55 -7.79 2.92 13.42
N ARG A 56 -7.80 4.22 13.73
CA ARG A 56 -6.80 5.17 13.25
C ARG A 56 -6.02 5.70 14.43
N ARG A 57 -4.71 5.84 14.23
CA ARG A 57 -3.79 6.44 15.20
C ARG A 57 -2.96 7.49 14.50
N TYR A 58 -2.69 8.57 15.22
CA TYR A 58 -1.89 9.68 14.73
C TYR A 58 -0.66 9.81 15.62
N SER A 59 0.47 10.22 15.04
CA SER A 59 1.65 10.65 15.81
C SER A 59 1.32 11.80 16.77
N SER A 60 0.50 12.74 16.30
CA SER A 60 -0.05 13.84 17.08
C SER A 60 -1.33 14.38 16.45
N VAL A 61 -2.07 15.19 17.20
CA VAL A 61 -3.31 15.83 16.76
C VAL A 61 -3.31 17.28 17.24
N PHE A 62 -3.60 18.22 16.34
CA PHE A 62 -3.75 19.62 16.71
C PHE A 62 -4.85 19.79 17.76
N ASN A 63 -4.52 20.51 18.84
CA ASN A 63 -5.40 20.73 19.99
C ASN A 63 -5.90 19.44 20.69
N GLY A 64 -5.27 18.28 20.46
CA GLY A 64 -5.60 17.03 21.14
C GLY A 64 -7.04 16.53 20.91
N SER A 65 -7.61 16.79 19.73
CA SER A 65 -8.98 16.38 19.40
C SER A 65 -9.19 14.86 19.56
N ARG A 66 -10.36 14.46 20.08
CA ARG A 66 -10.73 13.03 20.19
C ARG A 66 -11.02 12.44 18.81
N PRO A 67 -10.84 11.12 18.60
CA PRO A 67 -11.20 10.46 17.34
C PRO A 67 -12.64 10.77 16.91
N GLY A 68 -12.85 11.09 15.63
CA GLY A 68 -14.13 11.50 15.05
C GLY A 68 -14.47 12.98 15.18
N LEU A 69 -13.62 13.79 15.83
CA LEU A 69 -13.87 15.22 16.04
C LEU A 69 -12.77 16.07 15.42
N GLN A 70 -13.18 17.20 14.83
CA GLN A 70 -12.29 18.27 14.36
C GLN A 70 -11.05 17.72 13.63
N HIS A 71 -9.87 17.83 14.25
CA HIS A 71 -8.56 17.45 13.70
C HIS A 71 -8.24 15.95 13.76
N SER A 72 -9.20 15.09 14.11
CA SER A 72 -9.07 13.62 14.14
C SER A 72 -10.25 12.96 13.44
N HIS A 73 -10.59 13.47 12.25
CA HIS A 73 -11.72 12.99 11.46
C HIS A 73 -11.27 12.77 9.99
N SER A 74 -10.35 11.82 9.80
CA SER A 74 -9.61 11.54 8.56
C SER A 74 -10.23 10.48 7.65
N MET A 75 -11.36 9.87 8.00
CA MET A 75 -12.03 8.94 7.09
C MET A 75 -12.32 9.62 5.74
N LEU A 76 -12.12 8.89 4.65
CA LEU A 76 -12.45 9.38 3.30
C LEU A 76 -13.92 9.78 3.22
N GLY A 77 -14.20 10.91 2.59
CA GLY A 77 -15.53 11.51 2.49
C GLY A 77 -15.98 12.33 3.71
N SER A 78 -15.16 12.44 4.76
CA SER A 78 -15.47 13.31 5.91
C SER A 78 -15.36 14.80 5.54
N LYS A 79 -16.18 15.64 6.18
CA LYS A 79 -16.10 17.10 6.01
C LYS A 79 -14.83 17.72 6.60
N GLN A 80 -14.25 17.02 7.57
CA GLN A 80 -13.05 17.39 8.33
C GLN A 80 -11.89 16.47 7.93
N ALA A 81 -10.71 16.65 8.53
CA ALA A 81 -9.54 15.82 8.26
C ALA A 81 -8.69 15.61 9.53
N TRP A 82 -7.64 14.79 9.43
CA TRP A 82 -6.58 14.83 10.43
C TRP A 82 -5.71 16.08 10.25
N SER A 83 -5.38 16.75 11.35
CA SER A 83 -4.36 17.80 11.37
C SER A 83 -3.35 17.51 12.48
N PRO A 84 -2.05 17.36 12.16
CA PRO A 84 -1.03 17.12 13.17
C PRO A 84 -0.76 18.37 14.02
N ALA A 85 -0.18 18.17 15.21
CA ALA A 85 0.27 19.27 16.06
C ALA A 85 1.59 19.91 15.60
N LYS A 86 2.34 19.23 14.71
CA LYS A 86 3.63 19.69 14.17
C LYS A 86 3.64 19.60 12.63
N PHE A 87 4.68 20.16 12.02
CA PHE A 87 4.82 20.24 10.55
C PHE A 87 5.74 19.18 9.93
N LYS A 88 6.48 18.40 10.73
CA LYS A 88 7.46 17.40 10.26
C LYS A 88 7.41 16.14 11.12
N ASP A 89 7.78 15.02 10.49
CA ASP A 89 7.87 13.69 11.13
C ASP A 89 6.54 13.21 11.75
N GLU A 90 5.43 13.60 11.12
CA GLU A 90 4.08 13.23 11.52
C GLU A 90 3.54 12.13 10.60
N TYR A 91 2.74 11.22 11.18
CA TYR A 91 2.13 10.11 10.46
C TYR A 91 0.71 9.84 10.94
N MET A 92 -0.10 9.34 10.01
CA MET A 92 -1.35 8.66 10.28
C MET A 92 -1.15 7.16 10.02
N GLN A 93 -1.58 6.35 10.98
CA GLN A 93 -1.62 4.90 10.89
C GLN A 93 -3.08 4.45 10.85
N VAL A 94 -3.40 3.50 9.97
CA VAL A 94 -4.73 2.91 9.82
C VAL A 94 -4.59 1.41 10.04
N ASP A 95 -5.25 0.87 11.07
CA ASP A 95 -5.35 -0.56 11.37
C ASP A 95 -6.50 -1.18 10.56
N LEU A 96 -6.13 -2.02 9.60
CA LEU A 96 -7.02 -2.78 8.70
C LEU A 96 -7.68 -3.97 9.42
N GLY A 97 -7.36 -4.21 10.70
CA GLY A 97 -7.95 -5.23 11.57
C GLY A 97 -7.29 -6.61 11.43
N ARG A 98 -6.89 -6.98 10.20
CA ARG A 98 -6.10 -8.18 9.89
C ARG A 98 -5.09 -7.86 8.79
N VAL A 99 -4.18 -8.80 8.50
CA VAL A 99 -3.25 -8.62 7.38
C VAL A 99 -4.03 -8.68 6.05
N HIS A 100 -3.82 -7.68 5.21
CA HIS A 100 -4.35 -7.51 3.87
C HIS A 100 -3.21 -7.33 2.87
N LEU A 101 -3.45 -7.75 1.63
CA LEU A 101 -2.60 -7.39 0.51
C LEU A 101 -2.99 -5.99 0.01
N VAL A 102 -2.20 -4.98 0.37
CA VAL A 102 -2.45 -3.58 0.00
C VAL A 102 -1.81 -3.28 -1.35
N SER A 103 -2.61 -2.84 -2.32
CA SER A 103 -2.17 -2.55 -3.70
C SER A 103 -2.19 -1.06 -4.05
N GLY A 104 -2.79 -0.21 -3.21
CA GLY A 104 -2.95 1.20 -3.47
C GLY A 104 -3.46 1.97 -2.27
N ILE A 105 -3.43 3.30 -2.37
CA ILE A 105 -3.88 4.23 -1.35
C ILE A 105 -4.75 5.29 -2.01
N VAL A 106 -5.85 5.64 -1.36
CA VAL A 106 -6.69 6.77 -1.73
C VAL A 106 -6.51 7.88 -0.70
N THR A 107 -6.18 9.08 -1.15
CA THR A 107 -6.03 10.27 -0.28
C THR A 107 -7.01 11.35 -0.69
N GLN A 108 -7.47 12.15 0.27
CA GLN A 108 -8.37 13.27 0.07
C GLN A 108 -7.98 14.39 1.04
N GLY A 109 -8.23 15.64 0.66
CA GLY A 109 -7.98 16.80 1.51
C GLY A 109 -9.11 17.09 2.50
N HIS A 110 -9.05 18.25 3.13
CA HIS A 110 -10.03 18.68 4.11
C HIS A 110 -11.22 19.37 3.42
N GLN A 111 -12.38 18.75 3.30
CA GLN A 111 -13.49 19.32 2.51
C GLN A 111 -13.92 20.74 2.94
N SER A 112 -13.99 21.02 4.25
CA SER A 112 -14.47 22.33 4.73
C SER A 112 -13.39 23.41 4.87
N GLN A 113 -12.13 23.10 4.56
CA GLN A 113 -10.99 24.02 4.72
C GLN A 113 -10.01 23.75 3.57
N ASN A 114 -9.55 24.77 2.85
CA ASN A 114 -8.75 24.58 1.64
C ASN A 114 -7.30 24.08 1.92
N HIS A 115 -7.17 22.88 2.50
CA HIS A 115 -5.92 22.26 2.97
C HIS A 115 -5.83 20.80 2.50
N TRP A 116 -4.66 20.39 2.01
CA TRP A 116 -4.39 19.03 1.54
C TRP A 116 -2.90 18.69 1.57
N VAL A 117 -2.60 17.40 1.48
CA VAL A 117 -1.23 16.89 1.36
C VAL A 117 -0.89 16.70 -0.12
N THR A 118 0.17 17.35 -0.59
CA THR A 118 0.59 17.31 -2.01
C THR A 118 1.61 16.21 -2.32
N LYS A 119 2.37 15.75 -1.33
CA LYS A 119 3.35 14.66 -1.45
C LYS A 119 3.44 13.87 -0.15
N TYR A 120 3.61 12.56 -0.23
CA TYR A 120 3.75 11.70 0.94
C TYR A 120 4.59 10.45 0.65
N ALA A 121 5.24 9.93 1.69
CA ALA A 121 5.88 8.62 1.66
C ALA A 121 4.97 7.60 2.37
N VAL A 122 5.10 6.32 2.01
CA VAL A 122 4.27 5.25 2.54
C VAL A 122 5.16 4.22 3.22
N ARG A 123 4.76 3.79 4.41
CA ARG A 123 5.30 2.61 5.06
C ARG A 123 4.19 1.64 5.38
N CYS A 124 4.48 0.35 5.24
CA CYS A 124 3.56 -0.74 5.57
C CYS A 124 4.18 -1.65 6.63
N SER A 125 3.33 -2.30 7.43
CA SER A 125 3.71 -3.20 8.50
C SER A 125 2.64 -4.29 8.65
N GLU A 126 3.04 -5.52 8.97
CA GLU A 126 2.11 -6.61 9.28
C GLU A 126 1.80 -6.72 10.78
N ASP A 127 2.65 -6.13 11.64
CA ASP A 127 2.63 -6.29 13.09
C ASP A 127 2.49 -4.96 13.87
N GLY A 128 2.51 -3.83 13.17
CA GLY A 128 2.48 -2.48 13.74
C GLY A 128 3.78 -2.06 14.44
N LYS A 129 4.85 -2.86 14.37
CA LYS A 129 6.14 -2.62 15.03
C LYS A 129 7.25 -2.40 14.01
N SER A 130 7.34 -3.26 13.01
CA SER A 130 8.34 -3.19 11.95
C SER A 130 7.74 -2.62 10.67
N TRP A 131 8.29 -1.50 10.21
CA TRP A 131 7.75 -0.71 9.10
C TRP A 131 8.72 -0.65 7.93
N ASN A 132 8.25 -0.98 6.73
CA ASN A 132 9.04 -0.95 5.51
C ASN A 132 8.53 0.15 4.57
N GLU A 133 9.45 0.92 3.98
CA GLU A 133 9.09 1.89 2.94
C GLU A 133 8.60 1.20 1.67
N VAL A 134 7.48 1.70 1.13
CA VAL A 134 6.85 1.14 -0.05
C VAL A 134 6.90 2.15 -1.18
N GLY A 135 7.85 1.94 -2.09
CA GLY A 135 7.95 2.72 -3.31
C GLY A 135 8.56 4.11 -3.11
N PRO A 136 8.41 4.99 -4.13
CA PRO A 136 8.92 6.36 -4.07
C PRO A 136 8.01 7.25 -3.22
N VAL A 137 8.37 8.53 -3.11
CA VAL A 137 7.43 9.57 -2.67
C VAL A 137 6.30 9.69 -3.71
N PHE A 138 5.05 9.60 -3.24
CA PHE A 138 3.86 9.72 -4.06
C PHE A 138 3.41 11.17 -4.16
N VAL A 139 2.85 11.53 -5.31
CA VAL A 139 2.14 12.81 -5.49
C VAL A 139 0.71 12.62 -4.99
N GLY A 140 0.30 13.45 -4.05
CA GLY A 140 -1.02 13.41 -3.43
C GLY A 140 -2.02 14.29 -4.15
N ASN A 141 -2.75 15.08 -3.35
CA ASN A 141 -3.89 15.85 -3.81
C ASN A 141 -3.47 17.17 -4.47
N LEU A 142 -4.31 17.63 -5.40
CA LEU A 142 -4.19 18.93 -6.07
C LEU A 142 -5.20 19.96 -5.54
N ASP A 143 -6.22 19.49 -4.83
CA ASP A 143 -7.28 20.27 -4.21
C ASP A 143 -7.74 19.58 -2.91
N ALA A 144 -8.70 20.19 -2.21
CA ALA A 144 -9.20 19.66 -0.94
C ALA A 144 -10.29 18.57 -1.09
N ASP A 145 -10.95 18.49 -2.25
CA ASP A 145 -12.21 17.76 -2.41
C ASP A 145 -12.06 16.44 -3.17
N SER A 146 -11.20 16.39 -4.18
CA SER A 146 -11.07 15.27 -5.10
C SER A 146 -10.23 14.15 -4.48
N PRO A 147 -10.77 12.92 -4.35
CA PRO A 147 -9.96 11.79 -3.94
C PRO A 147 -8.96 11.41 -5.05
N VAL A 148 -7.70 11.18 -4.66
CA VAL A 148 -6.63 10.75 -5.56
C VAL A 148 -6.23 9.33 -5.19
N THR A 149 -6.16 8.44 -6.19
CA THR A 149 -5.71 7.06 -6.01
C THR A 149 -4.28 6.92 -6.52
N ASN A 150 -3.39 6.42 -5.65
CA ASN A 150 -2.03 6.01 -6.01
C ASN A 150 -1.89 4.50 -5.88
N THR A 151 -1.58 3.83 -6.98
CA THR A 151 -1.22 2.40 -6.99
C THR A 151 0.20 2.22 -6.49
N LEU A 152 0.41 1.25 -5.59
CA LEU A 152 1.74 0.91 -5.10
C LEU A 152 2.55 0.20 -6.21
N PRO A 153 3.87 0.38 -6.27
CA PRO A 153 4.70 -0.24 -7.31
C PRO A 153 4.69 -1.78 -7.27
N TYR A 154 4.31 -2.33 -6.12
CA TYR A 154 4.02 -3.74 -5.87
C TYR A 154 3.06 -3.81 -4.69
N ALA A 155 2.21 -4.83 -4.65
CA ALA A 155 1.34 -5.05 -3.51
C ALA A 155 2.14 -5.54 -2.30
N VAL A 156 1.76 -5.11 -1.10
CA VAL A 156 2.49 -5.36 0.15
C VAL A 156 1.53 -5.88 1.20
N MET A 157 1.94 -6.90 1.96
CA MET A 157 1.18 -7.37 3.11
C MET A 157 1.25 -6.33 4.23
N ALA A 158 0.09 -5.90 4.72
CA ALA A 158 0.01 -4.90 5.79
C ALA A 158 -1.23 -5.13 6.65
N ARG A 159 -1.15 -4.76 7.93
CA ARG A 159 -2.24 -4.76 8.89
C ARG A 159 -2.50 -3.35 9.38
#